data_AF-A0A1G5MD62-F1
#
_entry.id   AF-A0A1G5MD62-F1
#
_cell.length_a   1.000
_cell.length_b   1.000
_cell.length_c   1.000
_cell.angle_alpha   90.00
_cell.angle_beta   90.00
_cell.angle_gamma   90.00
#
_symmetry.space_group_name_H-M   'P 1'
#
loop_
_entity.id
_entity.type
_entity.pdbx_description
1 polymer ?
#
loop_
_entity_poly.entity_id
_entity_poly.type
_entity_poly.pdbx_seq_one_letter_code
_entity_poly.pdbx_strand_id
1 'polypeptide(L)'
;MNPLARELPAASDTATTLLERFQRVRRASEALCAPLTVEDYVIQSMADVSPPKWHLAHVTWFFEAFILKPFLKGYQTPNPAYDYLFNSYYETHGKPFPRAARGHLSRPGVDDVYRFRAAVDTAMAELLSAPPAEHAAEIARRLELGLHHEQQHQELLLMDIKHILAQNPLHPVYRADLAKGPKAAVAPLGWEAHPGGVRHVGHGGDGFAFDCETPVHRQFVDDFQLADRLITNGEYLAFIEDNGYGRSDLWLSDGAAAIRTFGWQAPLYWQKLDGVWHHFTLGGLTPVDPTAPVCHLSFYEADAYASWAGARLPTEAEWETVAARQPIQGNFVDQDHLQPVANADQGMRQLFGDVWEWTGSAFRPYPGFKPLPGSLGEYNGKFMSGQMVLRGGCCATPQDHVRATYRNFFYPTMRWQFSGLRLAREV
;
A
#
# COMPACT_ATOMS: atom_id res chain seq x y z
N MET A 1 -18.11 -14.20 -22.89
CA MET A 1 -17.68 -12.91 -23.48
C MET A 1 -17.23 -12.05 -22.32
N ASN A 2 -15.92 -11.84 -22.21
CA ASN A 2 -15.25 -11.21 -21.08
C ASN A 2 -15.33 -9.67 -21.23
N PRO A 3 -15.97 -8.91 -20.32
CA PRO A 3 -16.02 -7.45 -20.42
C PRO A 3 -14.69 -6.74 -20.07
N LEU A 4 -13.68 -7.47 -19.58
CA LEU A 4 -12.40 -6.90 -19.14
C LEU A 4 -11.29 -6.96 -20.20
N ALA A 5 -11.53 -7.60 -21.35
CA ALA A 5 -10.59 -7.60 -22.48
C ALA A 5 -10.94 -6.50 -23.49
N ARG A 6 -11.00 -5.25 -23.03
CA ARG A 6 -10.89 -4.09 -23.94
C ARG A 6 -9.45 -3.60 -23.88
N GLU A 7 -8.79 -3.74 -25.02
CA GLU A 7 -7.45 -3.25 -25.34
C GLU A 7 -7.15 -1.93 -24.63
N LEU A 8 -6.18 -1.96 -23.71
CA LEU A 8 -5.50 -0.74 -23.27
C LEU A 8 -4.84 -0.13 -24.52
N PRO A 9 -5.16 1.12 -24.90
CA PRO A 9 -4.54 1.73 -26.05
C PRO A 9 -3.03 1.83 -25.83
N ALA A 10 -2.25 1.40 -26.82
CA ALA A 10 -0.84 1.73 -26.91
C ALA A 10 -0.67 3.26 -26.78
N ALA A 11 0.34 3.67 -26.01
CA ALA A 11 0.64 5.07 -25.71
C ALA A 11 0.73 5.91 -26.99
N SER A 12 -0.37 6.59 -27.34
CA SER A 12 -0.38 7.72 -28.26
C SER A 12 -0.39 9.00 -27.44
N ASP A 13 0.57 9.86 -27.75
CA ASP A 13 0.95 11.10 -27.09
C ASP A 13 -0.14 12.19 -27.19
N THR A 14 -1.27 12.00 -26.52
CA THR A 14 -2.29 13.03 -26.27
C THR A 14 -2.32 13.33 -24.79
N ALA A 15 -2.04 14.58 -24.40
CA ALA A 15 -2.12 15.02 -23.01
C ALA A 15 -3.47 14.65 -22.39
N THR A 16 -3.48 13.64 -21.52
CA THR A 16 -4.69 13.18 -20.84
C THR A 16 -5.23 14.31 -19.97
N THR A 17 -6.50 14.65 -20.14
CA THR A 17 -7.13 15.72 -19.37
C THR A 17 -7.23 15.36 -17.89
N LEU A 18 -7.34 16.37 -17.01
CA LEU A 18 -7.56 16.14 -15.57
C LEU A 18 -8.82 15.30 -15.30
N LEU A 19 -9.86 15.48 -16.12
CA LEU A 19 -11.10 14.71 -16.04
C LEU A 19 -10.89 13.24 -16.40
N GLU A 20 -10.16 12.94 -17.48
CA GLU A 20 -9.85 11.56 -17.87
C GLU A 20 -9.02 10.84 -16.81
N ARG A 21 -8.02 11.54 -16.22
CA ARG A 21 -7.23 11.00 -15.10
C ARG A 21 -8.11 10.71 -13.89
N PHE A 22 -8.98 11.66 -13.50
CA PHE A 22 -9.96 11.47 -12.44
C PHE A 22 -10.81 10.23 -12.70
N GLN A 23 -11.49 10.17 -13.83
CA GLN A 23 -12.38 9.06 -14.16
C GLN A 23 -11.65 7.71 -14.23
N ARG A 24 -10.40 7.66 -14.71
CA ARG A 24 -9.58 6.44 -14.72
C ARG A 24 -9.35 5.92 -13.31
N VAL A 25 -8.91 6.78 -12.39
CA VAL A 25 -8.67 6.41 -10.99
C VAL A 25 -9.99 6.00 -10.32
N ARG A 26 -11.08 6.74 -10.52
CA ARG A 26 -12.41 6.41 -9.96
C ARG A 26 -12.91 5.03 -10.39
N ARG A 27 -12.75 4.68 -11.68
CA ARG A 27 -13.16 3.38 -12.22
C ARG A 27 -12.34 2.22 -11.65
N ALA A 28 -11.05 2.44 -11.36
CA ALA A 28 -10.21 1.39 -10.78
C ALA A 28 -10.74 0.93 -9.40
N SER A 29 -11.17 1.86 -8.54
CA SER A 29 -11.77 1.52 -7.25
C SER A 29 -13.03 0.66 -7.38
N GLU A 30 -13.89 0.95 -8.37
CA GLU A 30 -15.11 0.17 -8.59
C GLU A 30 -14.80 -1.20 -9.20
N ALA A 31 -13.82 -1.28 -10.09
CA ALA A 31 -13.37 -2.54 -10.68
C ALA A 31 -12.81 -3.50 -9.61
N LEU A 32 -12.08 -2.98 -8.62
CA LEU A 32 -11.58 -3.77 -7.50
C LEU A 32 -12.72 -4.29 -6.60
N CYS A 33 -13.83 -3.57 -6.49
CA CYS A 33 -14.97 -4.01 -5.68
C CYS A 33 -15.97 -4.88 -6.45
N ALA A 34 -15.99 -4.83 -7.78
CA ALA A 34 -16.96 -5.53 -8.62
C ALA A 34 -17.12 -7.06 -8.35
N PRO A 35 -16.07 -7.81 -7.97
CA PRO A 35 -16.21 -9.25 -7.67
C PRO A 35 -16.90 -9.58 -6.34
N LEU A 36 -17.05 -8.61 -5.44
CA LEU A 36 -17.54 -8.82 -4.08
C LEU A 36 -19.05 -9.06 -4.01
N THR A 37 -19.51 -9.85 -3.04
CA THR A 37 -20.93 -9.86 -2.66
C THR A 37 -21.25 -8.72 -1.71
N VAL A 38 -22.52 -8.34 -1.56
CA VAL A 38 -22.95 -7.21 -0.72
C VAL A 38 -22.47 -7.36 0.73
N GLU A 39 -22.41 -8.59 1.24
CA GLU A 39 -21.95 -8.91 2.59
C GLU A 39 -20.46 -8.58 2.79
N ASP A 40 -19.63 -8.77 1.78
CA ASP A 40 -18.19 -8.49 1.87
C ASP A 40 -17.93 -6.98 2.08
N TYR A 41 -18.82 -6.11 1.59
CA TYR A 41 -18.69 -4.66 1.70
C TYR A 41 -18.89 -4.11 3.12
N VAL A 42 -19.43 -4.90 4.06
CA VAL A 42 -19.86 -4.39 5.37
C VAL A 42 -18.98 -4.84 6.54
N ILE A 43 -18.16 -5.87 6.34
CA ILE A 43 -17.38 -6.47 7.43
C ILE A 43 -16.16 -5.62 7.79
N GLN A 44 -15.90 -5.54 9.10
CA GLN A 44 -14.65 -5.04 9.67
C GLN A 44 -14.04 -6.16 10.50
N SER A 45 -13.09 -6.88 9.92
CA SER A 45 -12.48 -8.08 10.55
C SER A 45 -11.47 -7.75 11.65
N MET A 46 -10.93 -6.53 11.67
CA MET A 46 -10.12 -5.98 12.76
C MET A 46 -10.17 -4.46 12.71
N ALA A 47 -9.74 -3.77 13.78
CA ALA A 47 -9.83 -2.31 13.87
C ALA A 47 -9.07 -1.57 12.75
N ASP A 48 -8.03 -2.20 12.20
CA ASP A 48 -7.24 -1.60 11.14
C ASP A 48 -7.84 -1.73 9.75
N VAL A 49 -8.63 -2.78 9.51
CA VAL A 49 -9.40 -3.01 8.30
C VAL A 49 -10.63 -2.09 8.30
N SER A 50 -10.97 -1.51 7.16
CA SER A 50 -12.25 -0.82 6.95
C SER A 50 -13.11 -1.58 5.94
N PRO A 51 -14.45 -1.56 6.08
CA PRO A 51 -15.32 -2.20 5.11
C PRO A 51 -15.14 -1.61 3.71
N PRO A 52 -15.17 -2.40 2.61
CA PRO A 52 -14.99 -1.91 1.25
C PRO A 52 -15.92 -0.73 0.88
N LYS A 53 -17.18 -0.73 1.35
CA LYS A 53 -18.08 0.42 1.11
C LYS A 53 -17.62 1.70 1.82
N TRP A 54 -16.93 1.58 2.95
CA TRP A 54 -16.36 2.73 3.64
C TRP A 54 -15.19 3.31 2.83
N HIS A 55 -14.30 2.50 2.24
CA HIS A 55 -13.27 3.00 1.32
C HIS A 55 -13.88 3.78 0.17
N LEU A 56 -14.84 3.16 -0.54
CA LEU A 56 -15.52 3.77 -1.68
C LEU A 56 -16.18 5.11 -1.35
N ALA A 57 -16.83 5.20 -0.19
CA ALA A 57 -17.46 6.42 0.28
C ALA A 57 -16.44 7.45 0.78
N HIS A 58 -15.37 7.02 1.45
CA HIS A 58 -14.33 7.88 2.00
C HIS A 58 -13.56 8.64 0.91
N VAL A 59 -13.10 7.95 -0.13
CA VAL A 59 -12.40 8.60 -1.24
C VAL A 59 -13.32 9.59 -1.96
N THR A 60 -14.62 9.30 -2.00
CA THR A 60 -15.65 10.19 -2.56
C THR A 60 -15.86 11.43 -1.69
N TRP A 61 -15.94 11.23 -0.37
CA TRP A 61 -16.00 12.30 0.61
C TRP A 61 -14.80 13.24 0.50
N PHE A 62 -13.60 12.74 0.19
CA PHE A 62 -12.43 13.60 -0.01
C PHE A 62 -12.66 14.64 -1.12
N PHE A 63 -13.13 14.22 -2.30
CA PHE A 63 -13.43 15.13 -3.40
C PHE A 63 -14.56 16.10 -3.05
N GLU A 64 -15.61 15.60 -2.38
CA GLU A 64 -16.69 16.45 -1.92
C GLU A 64 -16.19 17.54 -0.95
N ALA A 65 -15.48 17.13 0.10
CA ALA A 65 -15.08 18.00 1.21
C ALA A 65 -14.02 19.02 0.80
N PHE A 66 -12.99 18.58 0.08
CA PHE A 66 -11.82 19.40 -0.18
C PHE A 66 -11.82 20.07 -1.56
N ILE A 67 -12.72 19.69 -2.47
CA ILE A 67 -12.76 20.25 -3.84
C ILE A 67 -14.15 20.79 -4.20
N LEU A 68 -15.21 20.00 -4.11
CA LEU A 68 -16.54 20.46 -4.55
C LEU A 68 -17.11 21.54 -3.63
N LYS A 69 -17.16 21.31 -2.30
CA LYS A 69 -17.67 22.31 -1.35
C LYS A 69 -16.94 23.66 -1.45
N PRO A 70 -15.59 23.71 -1.60
CA PRO A 70 -14.88 24.98 -1.71
C PRO A 70 -14.99 25.66 -3.08
N PHE A 71 -15.12 24.91 -4.18
CA PHE A 71 -14.88 25.47 -5.54
C PHE A 71 -16.05 25.36 -6.51
N LEU A 72 -17.02 24.46 -6.29
CA LEU A 72 -18.21 24.37 -7.14
C LEU A 72 -19.35 25.20 -6.55
N LYS A 73 -19.61 26.37 -7.16
CA LYS A 73 -20.64 27.30 -6.71
C LYS A 73 -22.02 26.66 -6.72
N GLY A 74 -22.70 26.68 -5.57
CA GLY A 74 -24.06 26.14 -5.44
C GLY A 74 -24.13 24.63 -5.21
N TYR A 75 -22.98 23.94 -5.08
CA TYR A 75 -22.93 22.51 -4.78
C TYR A 75 -23.79 22.15 -3.55
N GLN A 76 -24.58 21.09 -3.69
CA GLN A 76 -25.44 20.57 -2.62
C GLN A 76 -24.92 19.20 -2.18
N THR A 77 -24.60 19.08 -0.89
CA THR A 77 -24.18 17.81 -0.30
C THR A 77 -25.33 16.79 -0.37
N PRO A 78 -25.15 15.62 -1.01
CA PRO A 78 -26.22 14.64 -1.17
C PRO A 78 -26.80 14.14 0.16
N ASN A 79 -25.95 14.00 1.18
CA ASN A 79 -26.37 13.66 2.54
C ASN A 79 -25.41 14.28 3.58
N PRO A 80 -25.87 15.21 4.44
CA PRO A 80 -24.99 15.89 5.39
C PRO A 80 -24.38 14.95 6.44
N ALA A 81 -24.97 13.78 6.70
CA ALA A 81 -24.40 12.80 7.63
C ALA A 81 -23.10 12.17 7.10
N TYR A 82 -22.86 12.19 5.78
CA TYR A 82 -21.70 11.53 5.17
C TYR A 82 -20.38 12.18 5.55
N ASP A 83 -20.38 13.47 5.87
CA ASP A 83 -19.20 14.17 6.37
C ASP A 83 -18.72 13.56 7.71
N TYR A 84 -19.65 13.27 8.62
CA TYR A 84 -19.36 12.60 9.89
C TYR A 84 -18.91 11.14 9.70
N LEU A 85 -19.62 10.39 8.84
CA LEU A 85 -19.40 8.94 8.66
C LEU A 85 -18.10 8.62 7.90
N PHE A 86 -17.72 9.49 6.97
CA PHE A 86 -16.63 9.23 6.03
C PHE A 86 -15.43 10.15 6.20
N ASN A 87 -15.44 11.12 7.11
CA ASN A 87 -14.19 11.70 7.59
C ASN A 87 -13.34 10.62 8.28
N SER A 88 -12.11 10.42 7.81
CA SER A 88 -11.20 9.41 8.35
C SER A 88 -10.63 9.80 9.70
N TYR A 89 -10.01 10.99 9.76
CA TYR A 89 -9.23 11.46 10.89
C TYR A 89 -8.99 12.98 10.89
N TYR A 90 -9.62 13.76 10.01
CA TYR A 90 -9.38 15.22 9.92
C TYR A 90 -10.12 15.95 11.04
N GLU A 91 -9.50 16.06 12.21
CA GLU A 91 -10.12 16.63 13.41
C GLU A 91 -10.38 18.13 13.27
N THR A 92 -9.54 18.84 12.50
CA THR A 92 -9.75 20.26 12.17
C THR A 92 -10.87 20.47 11.16
N HIS A 93 -11.26 19.45 10.39
CA HIS A 93 -12.41 19.49 9.48
C HIS A 93 -13.71 19.22 10.23
N GLY A 94 -13.70 18.21 11.10
CA GLY A 94 -14.84 17.85 11.94
C GLY A 94 -14.58 16.57 12.73
N LYS A 95 -15.52 16.18 13.59
CA LYS A 95 -15.40 14.94 14.38
C LYS A 95 -15.61 13.71 13.48
N PRO A 96 -14.67 12.77 13.36
CA PRO A 96 -14.87 11.56 12.58
C PRO A 96 -15.71 10.51 13.35
N PHE A 97 -16.40 9.64 12.62
CA PHE A 97 -16.97 8.43 13.19
C PHE A 97 -15.86 7.47 13.68
N PRO A 98 -16.01 6.79 14.83
CA PRO A 98 -14.94 5.96 15.38
C PRO A 98 -14.44 4.87 14.41
N ARG A 99 -13.13 4.88 14.11
CA ARG A 99 -12.49 3.96 13.15
C ARG A 99 -12.81 2.48 13.43
N ALA A 100 -12.69 2.06 14.69
CA ALA A 100 -12.90 0.67 15.11
C ALA A 100 -14.38 0.21 15.04
N ALA A 101 -15.31 1.12 14.76
CA ALA A 101 -16.74 0.83 14.69
C ALA A 101 -17.30 0.92 13.27
N ARG A 102 -16.47 1.16 12.24
CA ARG A 102 -16.92 1.34 10.84
C ARG A 102 -17.77 0.16 10.34
N GLY A 103 -17.45 -1.07 10.77
CA GLY A 103 -18.23 -2.28 10.46
C GLY A 103 -19.58 -2.39 11.17
N HIS A 104 -19.88 -1.55 12.17
CA HIS A 104 -21.21 -1.52 12.80
C HIS A 104 -22.26 -0.82 11.91
N LEU A 105 -21.82 -0.12 10.87
CA LEU A 105 -22.69 0.70 10.02
C LEU A 105 -23.26 -0.14 8.88
N SER A 106 -24.44 -0.73 9.07
CA SER A 106 -25.20 -1.35 7.98
C SER A 106 -25.75 -0.33 6.97
N ARG A 107 -25.86 0.95 7.37
CA ARG A 107 -26.26 2.08 6.53
C ARG A 107 -25.20 3.19 6.53
N PRO A 108 -24.99 3.91 5.42
CA PRO A 108 -25.62 3.72 4.10
C PRO A 108 -25.28 2.35 3.48
N GLY A 109 -26.21 1.83 2.67
CA GLY A 109 -26.06 0.57 1.96
C GLY A 109 -25.07 0.69 0.81
N VAL A 110 -24.71 -0.44 0.17
CA VAL A 110 -23.78 -0.44 -0.96
C VAL A 110 -24.31 0.43 -2.11
N ASP A 111 -25.57 0.28 -2.49
CA ASP A 111 -26.21 1.10 -3.53
C ASP A 111 -26.24 2.60 -3.19
N ASP A 112 -26.42 2.96 -1.91
CA ASP A 112 -26.36 4.36 -1.47
C ASP A 112 -24.96 4.94 -1.68
N VAL A 113 -23.91 4.15 -1.39
CA VAL A 113 -22.52 4.55 -1.61
C VAL A 113 -22.21 4.70 -3.10
N TYR A 114 -22.68 3.80 -3.96
CA TYR A 114 -22.52 3.96 -5.41
C TYR A 114 -23.30 5.16 -5.96
N ARG A 115 -24.50 5.45 -5.45
CA ARG A 115 -25.22 6.70 -5.77
C ARG A 115 -24.44 7.94 -5.34
N PHE A 116 -23.81 7.90 -4.16
CA PHE A 116 -22.96 8.98 -3.68
C PHE A 116 -21.75 9.20 -4.58
N ARG A 117 -21.06 8.12 -4.97
CA ARG A 117 -19.97 8.17 -5.96
C ARG A 117 -20.41 8.84 -7.24
N ALA A 118 -21.50 8.36 -7.85
CA ALA A 118 -22.01 8.90 -9.12
C ALA A 118 -22.38 10.39 -9.03
N ALA A 119 -22.98 10.83 -7.92
CA ALA A 119 -23.32 12.23 -7.71
C ALA A 119 -22.08 13.14 -7.63
N VAL A 120 -21.07 12.72 -6.87
CA VAL A 120 -19.80 13.45 -6.74
C VAL A 120 -19.01 13.42 -8.04
N ASP A 121 -18.98 12.29 -8.75
CA ASP A 121 -18.30 12.16 -10.03
C ASP A 121 -18.92 13.08 -11.10
N THR A 122 -20.26 13.23 -11.10
CA THR A 122 -20.99 14.16 -11.97
C THR A 122 -20.60 15.62 -11.67
N ALA A 123 -20.58 16.00 -10.39
CA ALA A 123 -20.21 17.35 -9.97
C ALA A 123 -18.71 17.64 -10.22
N MET A 124 -17.84 16.65 -10.06
CA MET A 124 -16.42 16.76 -10.42
C MET A 124 -16.25 16.93 -11.92
N ALA A 125 -17.03 16.23 -12.74
CA ALA A 125 -16.99 16.42 -14.19
C ALA A 125 -17.41 17.84 -14.60
N GLU A 126 -18.44 18.40 -13.97
CA GLU A 126 -18.84 19.81 -14.15
C GLU A 126 -17.69 20.76 -13.80
N LEU A 127 -17.13 20.64 -12.59
CA LEU A 127 -16.06 21.51 -12.11
C LEU A 127 -14.80 21.41 -12.98
N LEU A 128 -14.39 20.20 -13.38
CA LEU A 128 -13.17 19.98 -14.16
C LEU A 128 -13.30 20.35 -15.63
N SER A 129 -14.52 20.42 -16.17
CA SER A 129 -14.76 20.87 -17.54
C SER A 129 -14.60 22.38 -17.71
N ALA A 130 -14.90 23.16 -16.67
CA ALA A 130 -14.77 24.62 -16.66
C ALA A 130 -14.37 25.14 -15.27
N PRO A 131 -13.13 24.88 -14.81
CA PRO A 131 -12.70 25.29 -13.49
C PRO A 131 -12.66 26.82 -13.39
N PRO A 132 -13.12 27.43 -12.27
CA PRO A 132 -12.98 28.86 -12.05
C PRO A 132 -11.51 29.29 -12.18
N ALA A 133 -11.22 30.25 -13.07
CA ALA A 133 -9.85 30.62 -13.43
C ALA A 133 -8.99 31.04 -12.22
N GLU A 134 -9.60 31.72 -11.24
CA GLU A 134 -8.96 32.16 -9.99
C GLU A 134 -8.56 31.00 -9.05
N HIS A 135 -9.15 29.82 -9.22
CA HIS A 135 -8.91 28.63 -8.36
C HIS A 135 -8.34 27.43 -9.12
N ALA A 136 -8.14 27.54 -10.44
CA ALA A 136 -7.75 26.42 -11.30
C ALA A 136 -6.48 25.69 -10.81
N ALA A 137 -5.46 26.42 -10.36
CA ALA A 137 -4.22 25.84 -9.85
C ALA A 137 -4.43 25.07 -8.53
N GLU A 138 -5.23 25.60 -7.61
CA GLU A 138 -5.52 24.94 -6.33
C GLU A 138 -6.44 23.73 -6.51
N ILE A 139 -7.40 23.80 -7.43
CA ILE A 139 -8.23 22.65 -7.83
C ILE A 139 -7.34 21.55 -8.38
N ALA A 140 -6.43 21.85 -9.31
CA ALA A 140 -5.50 20.87 -9.87
C ALA A 140 -4.61 20.24 -8.79
N ARG A 141 -4.08 21.04 -7.85
CA ARG A 141 -3.25 20.56 -6.74
C ARG A 141 -4.02 19.63 -5.81
N ARG A 142 -5.25 19.97 -5.41
CA ARG A 142 -6.08 19.12 -4.55
C ARG A 142 -6.61 17.90 -5.27
N LEU A 143 -6.90 18.02 -6.56
CA LEU A 143 -7.25 16.88 -7.40
C LEU A 143 -6.11 15.87 -7.39
N GLU A 144 -4.88 16.30 -7.67
CA GLU A 144 -3.71 15.42 -7.68
C GLU A 144 -3.55 14.66 -6.34
N LEU A 145 -3.66 15.38 -5.21
CA LEU A 145 -3.66 14.77 -3.88
C LEU A 145 -4.81 13.77 -3.70
N GLY A 146 -6.02 14.12 -4.15
CA GLY A 146 -7.20 13.25 -4.07
C GLY A 146 -7.07 11.98 -4.93
N LEU A 147 -6.44 12.07 -6.10
CA LEU A 147 -6.18 10.91 -6.96
C LEU A 147 -5.19 9.96 -6.30
N HIS A 148 -4.06 10.48 -5.79
CA HIS A 148 -3.09 9.66 -5.06
C HIS A 148 -3.67 9.10 -3.76
N HIS A 149 -4.52 9.85 -3.06
CA HIS A 149 -5.27 9.36 -1.90
C HIS A 149 -6.20 8.20 -2.27
N GLU A 150 -6.94 8.28 -3.38
CA GLU A 150 -7.77 7.17 -3.82
C GLU A 150 -6.95 5.94 -4.21
N GLN A 151 -5.77 6.12 -4.81
CA GLN A 151 -4.84 5.02 -5.10
C GLN A 151 -4.30 4.33 -3.83
N GLN A 152 -4.03 5.07 -2.75
CA GLN A 152 -3.74 4.45 -1.45
C GLN A 152 -4.92 3.60 -0.96
N HIS A 153 -6.14 4.11 -1.12
CA HIS A 153 -7.34 3.37 -0.75
C HIS A 153 -7.66 2.19 -1.67
N GLN A 154 -7.19 2.18 -2.93
CA GLN A 154 -7.27 1.02 -3.84
C GLN A 154 -6.36 -0.12 -3.36
N GLU A 155 -5.15 0.23 -2.93
CA GLU A 155 -4.25 -0.74 -2.31
C GLU A 155 -4.84 -1.27 -0.99
N LEU A 156 -5.34 -0.38 -0.12
CA LEU A 156 -6.01 -0.80 1.12
C LEU A 156 -7.26 -1.64 0.86
N LEU A 157 -8.04 -1.36 -0.19
CA LEU A 157 -9.19 -2.18 -0.58
C LEU A 157 -8.75 -3.63 -0.78
N LEU A 158 -7.66 -3.87 -1.52
CA LEU A 158 -7.16 -5.23 -1.76
C LEU A 158 -6.65 -5.91 -0.49
N MET A 159 -5.95 -5.17 0.38
CA MET A 159 -5.50 -5.68 1.68
C MET A 159 -6.68 -6.05 2.59
N ASP A 160 -7.68 -5.19 2.65
CA ASP A 160 -8.83 -5.29 3.54
C ASP A 160 -9.82 -6.36 3.05
N ILE A 161 -10.09 -6.42 1.74
CA ILE A 161 -10.84 -7.51 1.10
C ILE A 161 -10.16 -8.85 1.39
N LYS A 162 -8.85 -8.95 1.17
CA LYS A 162 -8.10 -10.19 1.43
C LYS A 162 -8.25 -10.60 2.90
N HIS A 163 -8.12 -9.66 3.84
CA HIS A 163 -8.25 -9.96 5.25
C HIS A 163 -9.68 -10.40 5.64
N ILE A 164 -10.72 -9.74 5.10
CA ILE A 164 -12.12 -10.09 5.32
C ILE A 164 -12.40 -11.53 4.85
N LEU A 165 -12.03 -11.84 3.61
CA LEU A 165 -12.27 -13.16 3.01
C LEU A 165 -11.47 -14.26 3.71
N ALA A 166 -10.24 -13.96 4.15
CA ALA A 166 -9.39 -14.90 4.88
C ALA A 166 -9.97 -15.33 6.24
N GLN A 167 -10.88 -14.54 6.84
CA GLN A 167 -11.54 -14.93 8.10
C GLN A 167 -12.58 -16.03 7.90
N ASN A 168 -13.07 -16.22 6.67
CA ASN A 168 -14.11 -17.17 6.38
C ASN A 168 -13.51 -18.57 6.18
N PRO A 169 -13.91 -19.59 6.97
CA PRO A 169 -13.36 -20.95 6.88
C PRO A 169 -13.68 -21.67 5.56
N LEU A 170 -14.58 -21.11 4.75
CA LEU A 170 -14.84 -21.60 3.39
C LEU A 170 -13.79 -21.14 2.37
N HIS A 171 -12.86 -20.27 2.77
CA HIS A 171 -11.82 -19.69 1.91
C HIS A 171 -12.36 -19.14 0.58
N PRO A 172 -13.34 -18.21 0.63
CA PRO A 172 -13.95 -17.65 -0.57
C PRO A 172 -12.89 -17.00 -1.47
N VAL A 173 -13.02 -17.25 -2.77
CA VAL A 173 -12.12 -16.72 -3.79
C VAL A 173 -12.62 -15.34 -4.20
N TYR A 174 -11.77 -14.32 -4.11
CA TYR A 174 -12.09 -12.98 -4.61
C TYR A 174 -12.22 -12.99 -6.14
N ARG A 175 -11.20 -13.53 -6.83
CA ARG A 175 -11.19 -13.73 -8.29
C ARG A 175 -10.45 -14.99 -8.66
N ALA A 176 -11.07 -15.84 -9.49
CA ALA A 176 -10.47 -17.08 -9.97
C ALA A 176 -9.69 -16.92 -11.29
N ASP A 177 -9.77 -15.74 -11.91
CA ASP A 177 -9.20 -15.42 -13.22
C ASP A 177 -7.96 -14.51 -13.15
N LEU A 178 -7.33 -14.40 -11.98
CA LEU A 178 -6.11 -13.62 -11.79
C LEU A 178 -4.98 -14.11 -12.71
N ALA A 179 -4.16 -13.18 -13.18
CA ALA A 179 -3.01 -13.49 -14.02
C ALA A 179 -2.03 -14.40 -13.25
N LYS A 180 -1.56 -15.46 -13.89
CA LYS A 180 -0.58 -16.37 -13.27
C LYS A 180 0.82 -15.77 -13.34
N GLY A 181 1.53 -15.81 -12.21
CA GLY A 181 2.96 -15.45 -12.17
C GLY A 181 3.82 -16.41 -12.99
N PRO A 182 5.03 -15.97 -13.39
CA PRO A 182 6.00 -16.85 -14.05
C PRO A 182 6.45 -17.96 -13.09
N LYS A 183 6.70 -19.15 -13.64
CA LYS A 183 7.40 -20.22 -12.91
C LYS A 183 8.90 -20.05 -13.13
N ALA A 184 9.62 -19.67 -12.09
CA ALA A 184 11.05 -19.43 -12.13
C ALA A 184 11.78 -20.27 -11.07
N ALA A 185 13.00 -20.69 -11.37
CA ALA A 185 13.88 -21.23 -10.34
C ALA A 185 14.40 -20.08 -9.46
N VAL A 186 14.57 -20.34 -8.15
CA VAL A 186 15.16 -19.34 -7.24
C VAL A 186 16.64 -19.20 -7.56
N ALA A 187 17.02 -18.04 -8.09
CA ALA A 187 18.43 -17.70 -8.22
C ALA A 187 19.05 -17.51 -6.82
N PRO A 188 20.34 -17.86 -6.63
CA PRO A 188 21.06 -17.54 -5.41
C PRO A 188 20.93 -16.06 -5.05
N LEU A 189 20.88 -15.75 -3.76
CA LEU A 189 20.86 -14.38 -3.27
C LEU A 189 22.19 -13.71 -3.58
N GLY A 190 22.19 -12.69 -4.44
CA GLY A 190 23.35 -11.86 -4.74
C GLY A 190 23.41 -10.61 -3.86
N TRP A 191 24.57 -9.96 -3.85
CA TRP A 191 24.83 -8.75 -3.06
C TRP A 191 25.47 -7.68 -3.95
N GLU A 192 24.83 -6.53 -4.03
CA GLU A 192 25.36 -5.35 -4.72
C GLU A 192 26.03 -4.43 -3.70
N ALA A 193 27.33 -4.16 -3.88
CA ALA A 193 28.08 -3.25 -3.03
C ALA A 193 27.88 -1.79 -3.48
N HIS A 194 27.60 -0.93 -2.52
CA HIS A 194 27.44 0.50 -2.73
C HIS A 194 28.44 1.24 -1.84
N PRO A 195 29.31 2.09 -2.41
CA PRO A 195 30.19 2.91 -1.60
C PRO A 195 29.35 3.87 -0.77
N GLY A 196 29.90 4.31 0.35
CA GLY A 196 29.30 5.27 1.25
C GLY A 196 29.48 6.72 0.76
N GLY A 197 29.10 7.65 1.62
CA GLY A 197 29.18 9.08 1.40
C GLY A 197 27.85 9.80 1.54
N VAL A 198 27.86 11.10 1.24
CA VAL A 198 26.67 11.94 1.33
C VAL A 198 25.70 11.61 0.19
N ARG A 199 24.44 11.39 0.53
CA ARG A 199 23.31 11.13 -0.37
C ARG A 199 22.29 12.25 -0.24
N HIS A 200 21.58 12.52 -1.34
CA HIS A 200 20.43 13.42 -1.34
C HIS A 200 19.18 12.55 -1.32
N VAL A 201 18.42 12.64 -0.25
CA VAL A 201 17.23 11.84 0.04
C VAL A 201 16.02 12.76 0.06
N GLY A 202 14.91 12.30 -0.51
CA GLY A 202 13.64 13.01 -0.61
C GLY A 202 13.30 13.50 -2.01
N HIS A 203 12.07 13.97 -2.17
CA HIS A 203 11.54 14.45 -3.44
C HIS A 203 11.97 15.89 -3.72
N GLY A 204 12.62 16.09 -4.86
CA GLY A 204 13.10 17.39 -5.35
C GLY A 204 12.69 17.73 -6.78
N GLY A 205 11.78 16.95 -7.38
CA GLY A 205 11.28 17.17 -8.74
C GLY A 205 9.97 17.97 -8.78
N ASP A 206 9.51 18.27 -10.00
CA ASP A 206 8.28 19.06 -10.23
C ASP A 206 6.99 18.22 -10.20
N GLY A 207 7.11 16.89 -10.15
CA GLY A 207 5.98 15.97 -10.06
C GLY A 207 5.35 15.90 -8.67
N PHE A 208 4.23 15.17 -8.55
CA PHE A 208 3.59 14.94 -7.25
C PHE A 208 4.48 14.13 -6.30
N ALA A 209 4.46 14.52 -5.02
CA ALA A 209 4.91 13.70 -3.91
C ALA A 209 4.09 14.06 -2.67
N PHE A 210 3.98 13.14 -1.72
CA PHE A 210 3.43 13.47 -0.42
C PHE A 210 4.37 14.39 0.35
N ASP A 211 3.82 15.22 1.24
CA ASP A 211 4.60 16.16 2.04
C ASP A 211 5.69 15.46 2.88
N CYS A 212 5.44 14.24 3.35
CA CYS A 212 6.39 13.41 4.09
C CYS A 212 7.63 12.98 3.28
N GLU A 213 7.60 13.10 1.96
CA GLU A 213 8.74 12.84 1.06
C GLU A 213 9.65 14.08 0.91
N THR A 214 9.25 15.23 1.50
CA THR A 214 9.93 16.53 1.33
C THR A 214 10.41 17.11 2.66
N PRO A 215 11.42 18.01 2.65
CA PRO A 215 12.24 18.40 1.50
C PRO A 215 13.39 17.41 1.22
N VAL A 216 14.04 17.56 0.05
CA VAL A 216 15.36 16.98 -0.19
C VAL A 216 16.33 17.44 0.89
N HIS A 217 17.08 16.49 1.44
CA HIS A 217 18.11 16.77 2.44
C HIS A 217 19.32 15.85 2.23
N ARG A 218 20.42 16.19 2.90
CA ARG A 218 21.66 15.41 2.87
C ARG A 218 21.68 14.43 4.03
N GLN A 219 21.99 13.16 3.74
CA GLN A 219 22.25 12.13 4.74
C GLN A 219 23.55 11.40 4.39
N PHE A 220 24.38 11.13 5.39
CA PHE A 220 25.54 10.27 5.20
C PHE A 220 25.09 8.81 5.30
N VAL A 221 25.52 7.99 4.33
CA VAL A 221 25.29 6.54 4.28
C VAL A 221 26.67 5.88 4.23
N ASP A 222 26.91 4.88 5.07
CA ASP A 222 28.17 4.13 5.07
C ASP A 222 28.27 3.19 3.85
N ASP A 223 29.42 2.54 3.68
CA ASP A 223 29.58 1.46 2.71
C ASP A 223 28.62 0.31 3.09
N PHE A 224 27.79 -0.14 2.15
CA PHE A 224 26.84 -1.22 2.42
C PHE A 224 26.70 -2.16 1.23
N GLN A 225 26.17 -3.34 1.47
CA GLN A 225 25.70 -4.25 0.44
C GLN A 225 24.19 -4.42 0.55
N LEU A 226 23.50 -4.38 -0.60
CA LEU A 226 22.06 -4.66 -0.68
C LEU A 226 21.85 -5.99 -1.40
N ALA A 227 20.93 -6.81 -0.89
CA ALA A 227 20.51 -8.01 -1.58
C ALA A 227 19.88 -7.66 -2.93
N ASP A 228 20.21 -8.43 -3.96
CA ASP A 228 19.78 -8.20 -5.34
C ASP A 228 18.35 -8.72 -5.65
N ARG A 229 17.70 -9.34 -4.67
CA ARG A 229 16.27 -9.74 -4.72
C ARG A 229 15.66 -9.77 -3.32
N LEU A 230 14.34 -9.90 -3.29
CA LEU A 230 13.58 -10.15 -2.06
C LEU A 230 13.86 -11.56 -1.52
N ILE A 231 13.62 -11.72 -0.22
CA ILE A 231 13.63 -13.04 0.42
C ILE A 231 12.39 -13.82 0.00
N THR A 232 12.59 -15.10 -0.34
CA THR A 232 11.54 -16.00 -0.82
C THR A 232 10.83 -16.72 0.32
N ASN A 233 9.64 -17.26 0.03
CA ASN A 233 8.91 -18.12 0.95
C ASN A 233 9.73 -19.36 1.35
N GLY A 234 10.50 -19.94 0.43
CA GLY A 234 11.34 -21.11 0.71
C GLY A 234 12.47 -20.81 1.70
N GLU A 235 13.09 -19.65 1.56
CA GLU A 235 14.11 -19.19 2.52
C GLU A 235 13.49 -18.84 3.88
N TYR A 236 12.31 -18.22 3.89
CA TYR A 236 11.58 -17.97 5.14
C TYR A 236 11.11 -19.27 5.82
N LEU A 237 10.78 -20.30 5.05
CA LEU A 237 10.44 -21.61 5.58
C LEU A 237 11.64 -22.24 6.30
N ALA A 238 12.87 -22.06 5.80
CA ALA A 238 14.09 -22.51 6.49
C ALA A 238 14.27 -21.81 7.85
N PHE A 239 13.93 -20.52 7.94
CA PHE A 239 13.89 -19.79 9.23
C PHE A 239 12.86 -20.38 10.20
N ILE A 240 11.66 -20.75 9.71
CA ILE A 240 10.64 -21.42 10.53
C ILE A 240 11.13 -22.79 11.01
N GLU A 241 11.73 -23.58 10.11
CA GLU A 241 12.23 -24.93 10.39
C GLU A 241 13.41 -24.95 11.36
N ASP A 242 14.25 -23.91 11.35
CA ASP A 242 15.31 -23.68 12.36
C ASP A 242 14.78 -23.05 13.66
N ASN A 243 13.48 -23.20 13.94
CA ASN A 243 12.82 -22.72 15.15
C ASN A 243 12.91 -21.18 15.33
N GLY A 244 12.91 -20.41 14.24
CA GLY A 244 13.06 -18.94 14.27
C GLY A 244 12.06 -18.23 15.21
N TYR A 245 10.79 -18.63 15.21
CA TYR A 245 9.77 -18.08 16.11
C TYR A 245 9.93 -18.49 17.59
N GLY A 246 10.70 -19.53 17.88
CA GLY A 246 10.98 -19.99 19.25
C GLY A 246 12.29 -19.48 19.85
N ARG A 247 13.14 -18.82 19.06
CA ARG A 247 14.49 -18.40 19.43
C ARG A 247 14.53 -16.94 19.88
N SER A 248 14.43 -16.68 21.18
CA SER A 248 14.34 -15.31 21.73
C SER A 248 15.55 -14.42 21.45
N ASP A 249 16.72 -14.99 21.12
CA ASP A 249 17.93 -14.29 20.72
C ASP A 249 17.80 -13.55 19.37
N LEU A 250 16.82 -13.94 18.55
CA LEU A 250 16.59 -13.36 17.22
C LEU A 250 15.68 -12.13 17.24
N TRP A 251 14.92 -11.91 18.32
CA TRP A 251 13.82 -10.96 18.32
C TRP A 251 14.11 -9.74 19.18
N LEU A 252 13.75 -8.56 18.67
CA LEU A 252 13.54 -7.39 19.52
C LEU A 252 12.54 -7.72 20.63
N SER A 253 12.72 -7.14 21.81
CA SER A 253 11.90 -7.43 23.00
C SER A 253 10.39 -7.29 22.74
N ASP A 254 9.98 -6.22 22.07
CA ASP A 254 8.57 -5.99 21.71
C ASP A 254 8.04 -7.00 20.69
N GLY A 255 8.90 -7.44 19.75
CA GLY A 255 8.58 -8.52 18.81
C GLY A 255 8.39 -9.85 19.50
N ALA A 256 9.27 -10.19 20.45
CA ALA A 256 9.14 -11.40 21.27
C ALA A 256 7.85 -11.35 22.13
N ALA A 257 7.48 -10.18 22.64
CA ALA A 257 6.22 -9.98 23.35
C ALA A 257 5.00 -10.14 22.42
N ALA A 258 5.06 -9.61 21.20
CA ALA A 258 4.01 -9.73 20.20
C ALA A 258 3.79 -11.20 19.81
N ILE A 259 4.86 -11.97 19.53
CA ILE A 259 4.74 -13.41 19.24
C ILE A 259 4.04 -14.15 20.37
N ARG A 260 4.43 -13.92 21.62
CA ARG A 260 3.80 -14.57 22.77
C ARG A 260 2.33 -14.19 22.92
N THR A 261 2.00 -12.92 22.69
CA THR A 261 0.64 -12.39 22.85
C THR A 261 -0.29 -12.92 21.77
N PHE A 262 0.18 -12.97 20.51
CA PHE A 262 -0.64 -13.32 19.35
C PHE A 262 -0.44 -14.74 18.83
N GLY A 263 0.53 -15.50 19.38
CA GLY A 263 0.80 -16.88 19.01
C GLY A 263 1.34 -17.07 17.59
N TRP A 264 2.10 -16.11 17.05
CA TRP A 264 2.62 -16.18 15.68
C TRP A 264 3.63 -17.32 15.50
N GLN A 265 3.49 -18.09 14.43
CA GLN A 265 4.37 -19.23 14.09
C GLN A 265 4.76 -19.29 12.60
N ALA A 266 4.18 -18.41 11.79
CA ALA A 266 4.39 -18.28 10.35
C ALA A 266 3.79 -16.93 9.90
N PRO A 267 4.13 -16.44 8.68
CA PRO A 267 3.55 -15.23 8.10
C PRO A 267 2.01 -15.24 8.11
N LEU A 268 1.38 -14.06 8.10
CA LEU A 268 -0.08 -13.99 8.13
C LEU A 268 -0.65 -14.69 6.88
N TYR A 269 -1.80 -15.36 7.08
CA TYR A 269 -2.50 -16.22 6.11
C TYR A 269 -1.88 -17.59 5.84
N TRP A 270 -0.73 -17.92 6.42
CA TRP A 270 -0.17 -19.27 6.33
C TRP A 270 -0.92 -20.23 7.26
N GLN A 271 -1.24 -21.42 6.74
CA GLN A 271 -1.94 -22.48 7.45
C GLN A 271 -1.28 -23.81 7.09
N LYS A 272 -1.04 -24.66 8.10
CA LYS A 272 -0.47 -25.99 7.87
C LYS A 272 -1.60 -27.02 7.79
N LEU A 273 -1.82 -27.57 6.59
CA LEU A 273 -2.85 -28.57 6.30
C LEU A 273 -2.16 -29.87 5.88
N ASP A 274 -2.43 -30.97 6.58
CA ASP A 274 -1.83 -32.29 6.32
C ASP A 274 -0.30 -32.26 6.17
N GLY A 275 0.36 -31.43 6.99
CA GLY A 275 1.82 -31.26 6.97
C GLY A 275 2.34 -30.27 5.92
N VAL A 276 1.50 -29.76 5.03
CA VAL A 276 1.87 -28.83 3.95
C VAL A 276 1.43 -27.41 4.29
N TRP A 277 2.36 -26.46 4.14
CA TRP A 277 2.04 -25.04 4.26
C TRP A 277 1.23 -24.56 3.06
N HIS A 278 0.06 -24.02 3.35
CA HIS A 278 -0.79 -23.30 2.43
C HIS A 278 -0.81 -21.83 2.84
N HIS A 279 -1.13 -20.95 1.90
CA HIS A 279 -1.43 -19.56 2.20
C HIS A 279 -2.71 -19.11 1.50
N PHE A 280 -3.48 -18.26 2.17
CA PHE A 280 -4.66 -17.67 1.55
C PHE A 280 -4.28 -16.50 0.66
N THR A 281 -4.67 -16.56 -0.62
CA THR A 281 -4.47 -15.52 -1.63
C THR A 281 -5.82 -14.96 -2.08
N LEU A 282 -5.82 -13.86 -2.83
CA LEU A 282 -7.05 -13.37 -3.47
C LEU A 282 -7.59 -14.36 -4.54
N GLY A 283 -6.74 -15.28 -5.01
CA GLY A 283 -7.14 -16.42 -5.85
C GLY A 283 -7.60 -17.66 -5.07
N GLY A 284 -7.65 -17.60 -3.74
CA GLY A 284 -8.02 -18.71 -2.86
C GLY A 284 -6.84 -19.32 -2.10
N LEU A 285 -7.13 -20.39 -1.36
CA LEU A 285 -6.14 -21.14 -0.60
C LEU A 285 -5.32 -22.04 -1.53
N THR A 286 -3.99 -21.90 -1.50
CA THR A 286 -3.06 -22.66 -2.35
C THR A 286 -1.82 -23.07 -1.54
N PRO A 287 -1.11 -24.14 -1.91
CA PRO A 287 0.21 -24.42 -1.35
C PRO A 287 1.14 -23.22 -1.50
N VAL A 288 1.97 -22.98 -0.48
CA VAL A 288 2.98 -21.91 -0.52
C VAL A 288 3.95 -22.16 -1.68
N ASP A 289 4.07 -21.20 -2.58
CA ASP A 289 5.10 -21.20 -3.63
C ASP A 289 6.45 -20.82 -3.02
N PRO A 290 7.43 -21.75 -2.92
CA PRO A 290 8.71 -21.47 -2.29
C PRO A 290 9.55 -20.43 -3.06
N THR A 291 9.18 -20.11 -4.30
CA THR A 291 9.97 -19.25 -5.20
C THR A 291 9.53 -17.79 -5.20
N ALA A 292 8.29 -17.51 -4.77
CA ALA A 292 7.77 -16.15 -4.64
C ALA A 292 8.33 -15.45 -3.39
N PRO A 293 8.39 -14.10 -3.38
CA PRO A 293 8.74 -13.35 -2.19
C PRO A 293 7.83 -13.66 -1.00
N VAL A 294 8.43 -13.72 0.20
CA VAL A 294 7.65 -13.82 1.43
C VAL A 294 6.91 -12.51 1.70
N CYS A 295 5.67 -12.63 2.18
CA CYS A 295 4.74 -11.51 2.29
C CYS A 295 3.89 -11.64 3.56
N HIS A 296 3.29 -10.52 3.97
CA HIS A 296 2.48 -10.38 5.18
C HIS A 296 3.27 -10.59 6.47
N LEU A 297 4.50 -10.05 6.48
CA LEU A 297 5.38 -10.00 7.63
C LEU A 297 5.19 -8.71 8.43
N SER A 298 5.25 -8.81 9.75
CA SER A 298 5.49 -7.68 10.63
C SER A 298 6.91 -7.16 10.48
N PHE A 299 7.18 -5.93 10.94
CA PHE A 299 8.54 -5.43 11.02
C PHE A 299 9.42 -6.35 11.87
N TYR A 300 8.87 -6.85 13.00
CA TYR A 300 9.59 -7.76 13.88
C TYR A 300 9.95 -9.09 13.21
N GLU A 301 9.07 -9.64 12.39
CA GLU A 301 9.35 -10.87 11.62
C GLU A 301 10.44 -10.63 10.57
N ALA A 302 10.44 -9.47 9.92
CA ALA A 302 11.46 -9.10 8.95
C ALA A 302 12.83 -8.89 9.61
N ASP A 303 12.87 -8.18 10.74
CA ASP A 303 14.08 -7.92 11.52
C ASP A 303 14.70 -9.20 12.12
N ALA A 304 13.85 -10.08 12.68
CA ALA A 304 14.31 -11.36 13.23
C ALA A 304 14.85 -12.30 12.14
N TYR A 305 14.21 -12.34 10.97
CA TYR A 305 14.76 -13.08 9.83
C TYR A 305 16.10 -12.50 9.39
N ALA A 306 16.22 -11.17 9.27
CA ALA A 306 17.47 -10.54 8.87
C ALA A 306 18.60 -10.87 9.84
N SER A 307 18.33 -10.82 11.14
CA SER A 307 19.26 -11.22 12.21
C SER A 307 19.67 -12.69 12.10
N TRP A 308 18.70 -13.59 11.88
CA TRP A 308 18.97 -15.02 11.66
C TRP A 308 19.86 -15.28 10.44
N ALA A 309 19.65 -14.54 9.37
CA ALA A 309 20.45 -14.61 8.15
C ALA A 309 21.84 -13.97 8.26
N GLY A 310 22.21 -13.43 9.44
CA GLY A 310 23.48 -12.74 9.65
C GLY A 310 23.56 -11.40 8.90
N ALA A 311 22.42 -10.75 8.69
CA ALA A 311 22.25 -9.50 7.96
C ALA A 311 21.42 -8.51 8.79
N ARG A 312 20.94 -7.44 8.15
CA ARG A 312 20.00 -6.47 8.72
C ARG A 312 18.99 -5.99 7.68
N LEU A 313 18.02 -5.20 8.11
CA LEU A 313 17.18 -4.43 7.19
C LEU A 313 17.97 -3.20 6.67
N PRO A 314 17.76 -2.78 5.41
CA PRO A 314 18.31 -1.51 4.92
C PRO A 314 17.66 -0.33 5.65
N THR A 315 18.37 0.77 5.81
CA THR A 315 17.75 2.06 6.11
C THR A 315 16.97 2.57 4.90
N GLU A 316 15.99 3.45 5.10
CA GLU A 316 15.24 4.04 3.98
C GLU A 316 16.16 4.83 3.02
N ALA A 317 17.26 5.39 3.52
CA ALA A 317 18.23 6.16 2.73
C ALA A 317 19.16 5.27 1.90
N GLU A 318 19.61 4.13 2.44
CA GLU A 318 20.34 3.11 1.67
C GLU A 318 19.47 2.59 0.52
N TRP A 319 18.22 2.25 0.83
CA TRP A 319 17.26 1.77 -0.14
C TRP A 319 17.00 2.81 -1.24
N GLU A 320 16.71 4.06 -0.86
CA GLU A 320 16.42 5.14 -1.81
C GLU A 320 17.62 5.47 -2.71
N THR A 321 18.84 5.39 -2.17
CA THR A 321 20.07 5.61 -2.93
C THR A 321 20.19 4.66 -4.12
N VAL A 322 19.79 3.40 -3.92
CA VAL A 322 19.78 2.38 -4.99
C VAL A 322 18.58 2.61 -5.90
N ALA A 323 17.38 2.79 -5.33
CA ALA A 323 16.14 2.92 -6.06
C ALA A 323 16.08 4.15 -6.98
N ALA A 324 16.71 5.26 -6.60
CA ALA A 324 16.77 6.49 -7.42
C ALA A 324 17.49 6.30 -8.76
N ARG A 325 18.24 5.20 -8.94
CA ARG A 325 18.98 4.87 -10.18
C ARG A 325 18.32 3.76 -10.99
N GLN A 326 17.23 3.18 -10.50
CA GLN A 326 16.54 2.07 -11.13
C GLN A 326 15.25 2.55 -11.80
N PRO A 327 14.84 1.95 -12.94
CA PRO A 327 13.54 2.21 -13.49
C PRO A 327 12.45 1.70 -12.54
N ILE A 328 11.33 2.43 -12.45
CA ILE A 328 10.16 1.98 -11.70
C ILE A 328 9.45 0.91 -12.53
N GLN A 329 9.85 -0.35 -12.30
CA GLN A 329 9.33 -1.54 -12.96
C GLN A 329 9.26 -2.67 -11.94
N GLY A 330 8.21 -3.47 -12.01
CA GLY A 330 7.94 -4.51 -11.03
C GLY A 330 6.55 -5.11 -11.20
N ASN A 331 6.17 -5.95 -10.24
CA ASN A 331 4.83 -6.52 -10.13
C ASN A 331 3.94 -5.58 -9.30
N PHE A 332 3.06 -4.85 -9.99
CA PHE A 332 2.07 -3.92 -9.46
C PHE A 332 0.65 -4.45 -9.72
N VAL A 333 -0.37 -3.69 -9.31
CA VAL A 333 -1.77 -4.05 -9.58
C VAL A 333 -2.04 -4.19 -11.08
N ASP A 334 -1.30 -3.45 -11.91
CA ASP A 334 -1.40 -3.42 -13.37
C ASP A 334 -1.11 -4.78 -14.04
N GLN A 335 -0.32 -5.65 -13.37
CA GLN A 335 -0.03 -7.01 -13.86
C GLN A 335 -1.11 -8.04 -13.49
N ASP A 336 -2.10 -7.66 -12.67
CA ASP A 336 -3.26 -8.48 -12.27
C ASP A 336 -2.91 -9.82 -11.60
N HIS A 337 -1.68 -9.97 -11.09
CA HIS A 337 -1.29 -11.10 -10.26
C HIS A 337 -1.94 -11.03 -8.87
N LEU A 338 -2.00 -9.82 -8.29
CA LEU A 338 -2.49 -9.51 -6.94
C LEU A 338 -1.87 -10.39 -5.83
N GLN A 339 -0.65 -10.86 -6.08
CA GLN A 339 0.20 -11.59 -5.16
C GLN A 339 1.67 -11.43 -5.60
N PRO A 340 2.63 -11.58 -4.69
CA PRO A 340 4.04 -11.63 -5.05
C PRO A 340 4.31 -12.81 -5.98
N VAL A 341 5.19 -12.62 -6.95
CA VAL A 341 5.57 -13.67 -7.91
C VAL A 341 7.08 -13.84 -7.97
N ALA A 342 7.54 -15.01 -8.40
CA ALA A 342 8.96 -15.24 -8.60
C ALA A 342 9.52 -14.35 -9.71
N ASN A 343 10.79 -13.99 -9.62
CA ASN A 343 11.52 -13.26 -10.66
C ASN A 343 12.80 -14.01 -11.05
N ALA A 344 13.03 -14.17 -12.35
CA ALA A 344 14.17 -14.90 -12.92
C ALA A 344 15.22 -13.99 -13.58
N ASP A 345 15.05 -12.67 -13.50
CA ASP A 345 15.92 -11.72 -14.17
C ASP A 345 17.30 -11.68 -13.48
N GLN A 346 18.19 -10.82 -13.98
CA GLN A 346 19.54 -10.61 -13.45
C GLN A 346 19.71 -9.18 -12.93
N GLY A 347 20.67 -8.98 -12.03
CA GLY A 347 20.94 -7.69 -11.39
C GLY A 347 19.98 -7.39 -10.24
N MET A 348 19.75 -6.11 -9.99
CA MET A 348 18.80 -5.64 -8.98
C MET A 348 17.36 -5.94 -9.38
N ARG A 349 16.75 -6.89 -8.69
CA ARG A 349 15.40 -7.44 -8.97
C ARG A 349 14.43 -7.05 -7.89
N GLN A 350 13.17 -6.86 -8.31
CA GLN A 350 12.03 -6.66 -7.41
C GLN A 350 12.25 -5.52 -6.42
N LEU A 351 13.06 -4.51 -6.79
CA LEU A 351 13.24 -3.32 -5.96
C LEU A 351 11.96 -2.48 -5.93
N PHE A 352 11.12 -2.58 -6.96
CA PHE A 352 9.76 -2.07 -6.92
C PHE A 352 8.76 -3.20 -7.17
N GLY A 353 7.56 -3.05 -6.61
CA GLY A 353 6.49 -4.05 -6.73
C GLY A 353 6.69 -5.30 -5.87
N ASP A 354 5.83 -6.29 -6.07
CA ASP A 354 5.67 -7.51 -5.27
C ASP A 354 5.23 -7.24 -3.82
N VAL A 355 6.12 -6.67 -3.00
CA VAL A 355 5.89 -6.37 -1.59
C VAL A 355 6.54 -5.06 -1.18
N TRP A 356 5.89 -4.35 -0.27
CA TRP A 356 6.54 -3.29 0.47
C TRP A 356 7.70 -3.87 1.30
N GLU A 357 8.89 -3.28 1.15
CA GLU A 357 10.10 -3.73 1.82
C GLU A 357 10.24 -2.98 3.16
N TRP A 358 10.20 -3.71 4.28
CA TRP A 358 10.50 -3.11 5.59
C TRP A 358 11.92 -2.55 5.63
N THR A 359 12.06 -1.33 6.18
CA THR A 359 13.36 -0.69 6.43
C THR A 359 13.65 -0.60 7.93
N GLY A 360 14.92 -0.50 8.31
CA GLY A 360 15.37 -0.19 9.66
C GLY A 360 15.13 1.27 10.09
N SER A 361 14.29 2.03 9.39
CA SER A 361 14.06 3.46 9.62
C SER A 361 12.68 3.72 10.22
N ALA A 362 12.65 4.47 11.32
CA ALA A 362 11.40 4.96 11.89
C ALA A 362 10.79 6.06 11.01
N PHE A 363 9.46 6.10 10.89
CA PHE A 363 8.75 7.14 10.16
C PHE A 363 8.82 8.47 10.92
N ARG A 364 9.84 9.26 10.60
CA ARG A 364 10.14 10.56 11.19
C ARG A 364 10.11 11.66 10.12
N PRO A 365 9.85 12.92 10.51
CA PRO A 365 9.95 14.03 9.57
C PRO A 365 11.38 14.15 9.04
N TYR A 366 11.51 14.38 7.73
CA TYR A 366 12.79 14.81 7.18
C TYR A 366 13.18 16.19 7.75
N PRO A 367 14.49 16.50 7.85
CA PRO A 367 14.95 17.81 8.28
C PRO A 367 14.30 18.94 7.45
N GLY A 368 13.58 19.84 8.12
CA GLY A 368 12.88 20.95 7.47
C GLY A 368 11.48 20.62 6.94
N PHE A 369 10.95 19.41 7.20
CA PHE A 369 9.56 19.05 6.90
C PHE A 369 8.57 20.09 7.46
N LYS A 370 7.57 20.42 6.65
CA LYS A 370 6.43 21.24 7.03
C LYS A 370 5.16 20.56 6.51
N PRO A 371 4.13 20.39 7.34
CA PRO A 371 2.87 19.84 6.87
C PRO A 371 2.20 20.78 5.86
N LEU A 372 1.28 20.23 5.06
CA LEU A 372 0.40 21.02 4.21
C LEU A 372 -0.42 22.05 5.04
N PRO A 373 -0.87 23.17 4.43
CA PRO A 373 -1.70 24.15 5.13
C PRO A 373 -3.13 23.64 5.37
N GLY A 374 -3.77 24.16 6.42
CA GLY A 374 -5.16 23.85 6.78
C GLY A 374 -5.37 22.39 7.19
N SER A 375 -6.58 21.87 7.02
CA SER A 375 -6.91 20.49 7.41
C SER A 375 -6.10 19.44 6.66
N LEU A 376 -5.68 19.72 5.43
CA LEU A 376 -4.80 18.82 4.67
C LEU A 376 -3.44 18.60 5.35
N GLY A 377 -3.01 19.45 6.30
CA GLY A 377 -1.80 19.25 7.09
C GLY A 377 -1.82 18.05 8.02
N GLU A 378 -3.01 17.52 8.32
CA GLU A 378 -3.17 16.30 9.12
C GLU A 378 -2.89 15.01 8.33
N TYR A 379 -2.56 15.10 7.04
CA TYR A 379 -2.43 13.94 6.16
C TYR A 379 -1.33 12.97 6.63
N ASN A 380 -0.11 13.47 6.86
CA ASN A 380 1.04 12.63 7.24
C ASN A 380 1.69 13.00 8.57
N GLY A 381 1.91 14.30 8.84
CA GLY A 381 2.79 14.75 9.93
C GLY A 381 2.43 14.22 11.32
N LYS A 382 1.14 14.09 11.63
CA LYS A 382 0.67 13.59 12.94
C LYS A 382 0.93 12.10 13.18
N PHE A 383 1.26 11.36 12.13
CA PHE A 383 1.53 9.91 12.19
C PHE A 383 3.02 9.58 12.35
N MET A 384 3.90 10.58 12.40
CA MET A 384 5.37 10.43 12.48
C MET A 384 5.87 10.05 13.89
N SER A 385 5.29 9.01 14.48
CA SER A 385 5.68 8.42 15.76
C SER A 385 5.25 6.96 15.87
N GLY A 386 6.16 6.10 16.34
CA GLY A 386 5.86 4.69 16.64
C GLY A 386 5.65 3.79 15.41
N GLN A 387 5.93 4.27 14.20
CA GLN A 387 5.78 3.53 12.95
C GLN A 387 7.12 3.38 12.22
N MET A 388 7.24 2.37 11.38
CA MET A 388 8.43 2.06 10.59
C MET A 388 8.14 2.28 9.11
N VAL A 389 9.17 2.66 8.36
CA VAL A 389 9.07 2.97 6.93
C VAL A 389 9.17 1.70 6.09
N LEU A 390 8.34 1.61 5.05
CA LEU A 390 8.46 0.64 3.97
C LEU A 390 8.60 1.33 2.61
N ARG A 391 9.29 0.66 1.67
CA ARG A 391 9.61 1.19 0.33
C ARG A 391 9.26 0.19 -0.79
N GLY A 392 9.24 0.64 -2.04
CA GLY A 392 9.11 -0.21 -3.23
C GLY A 392 7.72 -0.34 -3.86
N GLY A 393 6.64 -0.16 -3.11
CA GLY A 393 5.30 -0.55 -3.60
C GLY A 393 5.10 -2.06 -3.52
N CYS A 394 3.89 -2.53 -3.80
CA CYS A 394 3.57 -3.96 -3.81
C CYS A 394 2.70 -4.35 -5.01
N CYS A 395 2.38 -5.64 -5.12
CA CYS A 395 1.48 -6.21 -6.14
C CYS A 395 0.03 -5.68 -6.09
N ALA A 396 -0.33 -4.86 -5.09
CA ALA A 396 -1.60 -4.16 -4.96
C ALA A 396 -1.49 -2.64 -5.19
N THR A 397 -0.27 -2.11 -5.37
CA THR A 397 -0.03 -0.69 -5.62
C THR A 397 -0.14 -0.40 -7.12
N PRO A 398 -0.80 0.68 -7.57
CA PRO A 398 -0.71 1.15 -8.97
C PRO A 398 0.70 1.58 -9.34
N GLN A 399 1.21 1.19 -10.52
CA GLN A 399 2.57 1.53 -10.92
C GLN A 399 2.82 3.04 -11.00
N ASP A 400 1.81 3.82 -11.40
CA ASP A 400 1.88 5.29 -11.45
C ASP A 400 1.77 5.96 -10.07
N HIS A 401 1.52 5.18 -9.01
CA HIS A 401 1.43 5.67 -7.64
C HIS A 401 2.78 5.70 -6.91
N VAL A 402 3.73 4.84 -7.30
CA VAL A 402 5.00 4.68 -6.57
C VAL A 402 6.07 5.65 -7.06
N ARG A 403 7.03 5.95 -6.19
CA ARG A 403 8.24 6.75 -6.46
C ARG A 403 9.42 6.12 -5.74
N ALA A 404 10.63 6.38 -6.23
CA ALA A 404 11.84 6.07 -5.49
C ALA A 404 11.84 6.73 -4.11
N THR A 405 11.18 7.88 -3.92
CA THR A 405 11.07 8.64 -2.66
C THR A 405 9.86 8.26 -1.80
N TYR A 406 8.96 7.38 -2.29
CA TYR A 406 7.69 7.08 -1.60
C TYR A 406 7.91 6.45 -0.24
N ARG A 407 7.35 7.05 0.82
CA ARG A 407 7.45 6.53 2.20
C ARG A 407 6.12 5.95 2.64
N ASN A 408 5.95 4.63 2.55
CA ASN A 408 4.84 3.98 3.24
C ASN A 408 5.22 3.78 4.72
N PHE A 409 4.23 3.69 5.60
CA PHE A 409 4.47 3.56 7.03
C PHE A 409 3.37 2.78 7.73
N PHE A 410 3.77 1.87 8.61
CA PHE A 410 2.86 1.08 9.44
C PHE A 410 3.48 0.83 10.82
N TYR A 411 2.63 0.49 11.80
CA TYR A 411 3.11 0.07 13.11
C TYR A 411 3.86 -1.27 13.01
N PRO A 412 4.92 -1.48 13.81
CA PRO A 412 5.77 -2.66 13.73
C PRO A 412 5.06 -4.02 13.80
N THR A 413 3.92 -4.08 14.51
CA THR A 413 3.13 -5.30 14.72
C THR A 413 2.20 -5.65 13.56
N MET A 414 1.99 -4.74 12.60
CA MET A 414 1.00 -4.89 11.53
C MET A 414 1.50 -5.87 10.46
N ARG A 415 0.59 -6.70 9.95
CA ARG A 415 0.92 -7.83 9.04
C ARG A 415 0.02 -7.97 7.82
N TRP A 416 -1.14 -7.30 7.78
CA TRP A 416 -2.13 -7.53 6.72
C TRP A 416 -1.76 -6.87 5.39
N GLN A 417 -0.95 -5.82 5.44
CA GLN A 417 -0.34 -5.22 4.28
C GLN A 417 0.56 -6.22 3.55
N PHE A 418 0.77 -6.00 2.25
CA PHE A 418 1.67 -6.80 1.42
C PHE A 418 3.14 -6.45 1.72
N SER A 419 3.61 -6.74 2.94
CA SER A 419 4.97 -6.44 3.40
C SER A 419 5.88 -7.67 3.41
N GLY A 420 7.09 -7.49 2.90
CA GLY A 420 8.17 -8.46 2.91
C GLY A 420 9.48 -7.82 3.34
N LEU A 421 10.60 -8.36 2.87
CA LEU A 421 11.92 -7.84 3.22
C LEU A 421 12.96 -8.05 2.11
N ARG A 422 13.92 -7.12 2.11
CA ARG A 422 15.21 -7.20 1.43
C ARG A 422 16.30 -7.06 2.48
N LEU A 423 17.38 -7.81 2.33
CA LEU A 423 18.50 -7.75 3.26
C LEU A 423 19.50 -6.67 2.86
N ALA A 424 20.14 -6.10 3.87
CA ALA A 424 21.35 -5.29 3.76
C ALA A 424 22.42 -5.82 4.73
N ARG A 425 23.69 -5.51 4.48
CA ARG A 425 24.79 -5.77 5.41
C ARG A 425 25.94 -4.80 5.18
N GLU A 426 26.84 -4.71 6.16
CA GLU A 426 28.08 -3.95 6.01
C GLU A 426 29.07 -4.64 5.04
N VAL A 427 29.99 -3.86 4.48
CA VAL A 427 31.07 -4.34 3.58
C VAL A 427 32.23 -4.97 4.34
#